data_AF-A0A1G0WN19-F1
#
_entry.id   AF-A0A1G0WN19-F1
#
_cell.length_a   1.000
_cell.length_b   1.000
_cell.length_c   1.000
_cell.angle_alpha   90.00
_cell.angle_beta   90.00
_cell.angle_gamma   90.00
#
_symmetry.space_group_name_H-M   'P 1'
#
loop_
_entity.id
_entity.type
_entity.pdbx_description
1 polymer ?
#
loop_
_entity_poly.entity_id
_entity_poly.type
_entity_poly.pdbx_seq_one_letter_code
_entity_poly.pdbx_strand_id
1 'polypeptide(L)' 'MKKELLDDYVNYRLQKAKDTILEVEHYIKNEFWNTAINRMYYAYFYAVGALLVKNGISATSH' A
#
# COMPACT_ATOMS: atom_id res chain seq x y z
N MET A 1 -21.67 -10.75 -3.47
CA MET A 1 -20.55 -11.52 -4.03
C MET A 1 -19.50 -10.68 -4.76
N LYS A 2 -19.73 -10.13 -5.98
CA LYS A 2 -18.66 -9.40 -6.74
C LYS A 2 -18.21 -8.09 -6.06
N LYS A 3 -19.14 -7.40 -5.38
CA LYS A 3 -18.84 -6.19 -4.59
C LYS A 3 -18.08 -6.52 -3.29
N GLU A 4 -18.47 -7.57 -2.59
CA GLU A 4 -17.76 -8.02 -1.37
C GLU A 4 -16.31 -8.40 -1.67
N LEU A 5 -16.06 -9.13 -2.77
CA LEU A 5 -14.70 -9.45 -3.20
C LEU A 5 -13.85 -8.20 -3.52
N LEU A 6 -14.48 -7.14 -4.05
CA LEU A 6 -13.81 -5.87 -4.32
C LEU A 6 -13.47 -5.16 -3.01
N ASP A 7 -14.42 -5.09 -2.08
CA ASP A 7 -14.23 -4.46 -0.77
C ASP A 7 -13.15 -5.20 0.04
N ASP A 8 -13.13 -6.54 0.00
CA ASP A 8 -12.08 -7.37 0.60
C ASP A 8 -10.70 -7.07 0.00
N TYR A 9 -10.62 -6.96 -1.33
CA TYR A 9 -9.36 -6.63 -2.00
C TYR A 9 -8.88 -5.21 -1.66
N VAL A 10 -9.78 -4.23 -1.58
CA VAL A 10 -9.46 -2.86 -1.14
C VAL A 10 -8.93 -2.89 0.30
N ASN A 11 -9.62 -3.60 1.21
CA ASN A 11 -9.20 -3.73 2.60
C ASN A 11 -7.84 -4.41 2.74
N TYR A 12 -7.61 -5.48 1.98
CA TYR A 12 -6.31 -6.16 1.93
C TYR A 12 -5.19 -5.20 1.50
N ARG A 13 -5.39 -4.41 0.44
CA ARG A 13 -4.39 -3.43 -0.01
C ARG A 13 -4.14 -2.34 1.04
N LEU A 14 -5.17 -1.85 1.70
CA LEU A 14 -5.03 -0.87 2.78
C LEU A 14 -4.29 -1.45 3.98
N GLN A 15 -4.57 -2.70 4.36
CA GLN A 15 -3.84 -3.39 5.42
C GLN A 15 -2.37 -3.51 5.05
N LYS A 16 -2.07 -3.93 3.82
CA LYS A 16 -0.69 -4.04 3.33
C LYS A 16 0.04 -2.69 3.33
N ALA A 17 -0.64 -1.61 2.99
CA ALA A 17 -0.09 -0.25 3.09
C ALA A 17 0.27 0.11 4.53
N LYS A 18 -0.62 -0.17 5.49
CA LYS A 18 -0.40 0.06 6.92
C LYS A 18 0.77 -0.77 7.46
N ASP A 19 0.82 -2.06 7.13
CA ASP A 19 1.89 -2.93 7.59
C ASP A 19 3.24 -2.45 7.04
N THR A 20 3.29 -2.09 5.75
CA THR A 20 4.52 -1.61 5.09
C THR A 20 5.03 -0.30 5.69
N ILE A 21 4.14 0.65 6.04
CA ILE A 21 4.57 1.93 6.60
C ILE A 21 5.08 1.78 8.05
N LEU A 22 4.57 0.81 8.81
CA LEU A 22 5.05 0.55 10.18
C LEU A 22 6.50 0.06 10.20
N GLU A 23 6.96 -0.63 9.16
CA GLU A 23 8.36 -1.07 9.02
C GLU A 23 9.34 0.10 8.85
N VAL A 24 8.88 1.25 8.34
CA VAL A 24 9.73 2.40 8.00
C VAL A 24 10.47 2.93 9.21
N GLU A 25 9.81 2.98 10.37
CA GLU A 25 10.42 3.46 11.61
C GLU A 25 11.62 2.58 12.01
N HIS A 26 11.51 1.26 11.84
CA HIS A 26 12.61 0.35 12.09
C HIS A 26 13.80 0.62 11.16
N TYR A 27 13.55 0.82 9.87
CA TYR A 27 14.61 1.10 8.90
C TYR A 27 15.29 2.46 9.14
N ILE A 28 14.52 3.48 9.51
CA ILE A 28 15.05 4.81 9.91
C ILE A 28 15.95 4.69 11.13
N LYS A 29 15.51 3.97 12.18
CA LYS A 29 16.29 3.78 13.41
C LYS A 29 17.61 3.05 13.20
N ASN A 30 17.70 2.22 12.16
CA ASN A 30 18.90 1.45 11.81
C ASN A 30 19.66 2.05 10.62
N GLU A 31 19.39 3.30 10.26
CA GLU A 31 20.06 4.04 9.18
C GLU A 31 19.97 3.40 7.79
N PHE A 32 18.99 2.52 7.57
CA PHE A 32 18.70 1.91 6.27
C PHE A 32 17.79 2.82 5.43
N TRP A 33 18.28 4.01 5.12
CA TRP A 33 17.53 5.09 4.46
C TRP A 33 16.91 4.68 3.11
N ASN A 34 17.68 3.98 2.28
CA ASN A 34 17.20 3.50 0.98
C ASN A 34 16.03 2.51 1.13
N THR A 35 16.13 1.61 2.11
CA THR A 35 15.06 0.65 2.42
C THR A 35 13.84 1.38 2.99
N ALA A 36 14.04 2.36 3.88
CA ALA A 36 12.95 3.19 4.40
C ALA A 36 12.18 3.90 3.27
N ILE A 37 12.88 4.53 2.31
CA ILE A 37 12.26 5.20 1.16
C ILE A 37 11.51 4.20 0.28
N ASN A 38 12.11 3.04 0.00
CA ASN A 38 11.47 2.00 -0.80
C ASN A 38 10.17 1.52 -0.14
N ARG A 39 10.17 1.28 1.17
CA ARG A 39 8.97 0.89 1.93
C ARG A 39 7.91 1.97 1.94
N MET A 40 8.29 3.24 2.12
CA MET A 40 7.35 4.35 2.02
C MET A 40 6.69 4.39 0.63
N TYR A 41 7.47 4.29 -0.45
CA TYR A 41 6.96 4.25 -1.81
C TYR A 41 5.91 3.12 -1.99
N TYR A 42 6.23 1.91 -1.55
CA TYR A 42 5.30 0.77 -1.68
C TYR A 42 4.06 0.92 -0.80
N ALA A 43 4.17 1.50 0.40
CA ALA A 43 3.01 1.80 1.23
C ALA A 43 2.03 2.72 0.49
N TYR A 44 2.53 3.79 -0.13
CA TYR A 44 1.70 4.69 -0.95
C TYR A 44 1.16 3.99 -2.20
N PHE A 45 1.96 3.18 -2.89
CA PHE A 45 1.49 2.40 -4.03
C PHE A 45 0.31 1.49 -3.67
N TYR A 46 0.35 0.82 -2.52
CA TYR A 46 -0.76 0.00 -2.05
C TYR A 46 -1.99 0.84 -1.68
N ALA A 47 -1.80 1.94 -0.96
CA ALA A 47 -2.89 2.82 -0.54
C ALA A 47 -3.60 3.50 -1.72
N VAL A 48 -2.83 4.12 -2.63
CA VAL A 48 -3.36 4.78 -3.84
C VAL A 48 -4.03 3.75 -4.73
N GLY A 49 -3.42 2.59 -4.95
CA GLY A 49 -4.08 1.57 -5.76
C GLY A 49 -5.35 1.00 -5.12
N ALA A 50 -5.45 0.94 -3.78
CA ALA A 50 -6.71 0.62 -3.11
C ALA A 50 -7.79 1.68 -3.39
N LEU A 51 -7.41 2.97 -3.33
CA LEU A 51 -8.30 4.08 -3.67
C LEU A 51 -8.77 4.02 -5.12
N LEU A 52 -7.88 3.76 -6.07
CA LEU A 52 -8.24 3.67 -7.50
C LEU A 52 -9.21 2.51 -7.74
N VAL A 53 -8.91 1.33 -7.19
CA VAL A 53 -9.78 0.15 -7.29
C VAL A 53 -11.16 0.42 -6.70
N LYS A 54 -11.22 1.06 -5.52
CA LYS A 54 -12.49 1.45 -4.87
C LYS A 54 -13.35 2.35 -5.76
N ASN A 55 -12.73 3.17 -6.61
CA ASN A 55 -13.40 4.06 -7.55
C ASN A 55 -13.54 3.47 -8.96
N GLY A 56 -13.23 2.18 -9.15
CA GLY A 56 -13.34 1.51 -10.45
C GLY A 56 -12.32 1.97 -11.50
N ILE A 57 -11.23 2.61 -11.07
CA ILE A 57 -10.17 3.12 -11.95
C ILE A 57 -9.09 2.05 -12.10
N SER A 58 -8.78 1.70 -13.36
CA SER A 58 -7.69 0.79 -13.69
C SER A 58 -6.42 1.57 -14.01
N ALA A 59 -5.37 1.38 -13.22
CA ALA A 59 -4.03 1.88 -13.53
C ALA A 59 -3.23 0.83 -14.31
N THR A 60 -2.55 1.25 -15.37
CA THR A 60 -1.71 0.38 -16.22
C THR A 60 -0.22 0.46 -15.87
N SER A 61 0.16 1.41 -15.03
CA SER A 61 1.51 1.56 -14.48
C SER A 61 1.44 1.80 -12.98
N HIS A 62 2.61 1.68 -12.34
CA HIS A 62 2.82 2.21 -11.00
C HIS A 62 2.69 3.74 -10.98
#